data_AF-A0A1A8DZA1-F1
#
_entry.id   AF-A0A1A8DZA1-F1
#
_cell.length_a   1.000
_cell.length_b   1.000
_cell.length_c   1.000
_cell.angle_alpha   90.00
_cell.angle_beta   90.00
_cell.angle_gamma   90.00
#
_symmetry.space_group_name_H-M   'P 1'
#
loop_
_entity.id
_entity.type
_entity.pdbx_description
1 polymer ?
#
loop_
_entity_poly.entity_id
_entity_poly.type
_entity_poly.pdbx_seq_one_letter_code
_entity_poly.pdbx_strand_id
1 'polypeptide(L)'
;QHPAEESRVLRTVPLLAACLPQGKCNVIVGRRFNEEKHPELAAVCRDERTLILYPGPKSQNLEELVRHREIDTVKHNVIIIDGTWSQAKNMFLKNSMFHLPSQVQLNRTLSSQYVIRTQPSNICLSTLECAAVALSVLEKNDQILEVLLRPLKALCSFQLQHGAQIHHSKEHLLRNGMYDKPMPKNKRKIKRMEKLITDHNICPR
;
A
#
# COMPACT_ATOMS: atom_id res chain seq x y z
N GLN A 1 3.02 10.36 2.01
CA GLN A 1 1.98 10.42 0.96
C GLN A 1 2.44 11.29 -0.21
N HIS A 2 2.23 10.82 -1.44
CA HIS A 2 2.53 11.59 -2.65
C HIS A 2 1.49 12.72 -2.84
N PRO A 3 1.88 13.97 -3.19
CA PRO A 3 0.95 15.10 -3.31
C PRO A 3 -0.21 14.87 -4.28
N ALA A 4 0.02 14.12 -5.37
CA ALA A 4 -1.03 13.81 -6.34
C ALA A 4 -2.01 12.72 -5.89
N GLU A 5 -1.68 11.92 -4.86
CA GLU A 5 -2.68 11.05 -4.22
C GLU A 5 -3.41 11.80 -3.11
N GLU A 6 -2.74 12.74 -2.43
CA GLU A 6 -3.39 13.66 -1.49
C GLU A 6 -4.54 14.40 -2.19
N SER A 7 -4.33 14.97 -3.37
CA SER A 7 -5.39 15.72 -4.07
C SER A 7 -6.55 14.88 -4.63
N ARG A 8 -6.57 13.55 -4.44
CA ARG A 8 -7.67 12.69 -4.92
C ARG A 8 -8.84 12.69 -3.94
N VAL A 9 -10.05 12.69 -4.50
CA VAL A 9 -11.31 12.61 -3.74
C VAL A 9 -11.45 11.25 -3.04
N LEU A 10 -11.29 10.16 -3.78
CA LEU A 10 -11.41 8.79 -3.26
C LEU A 10 -10.04 8.25 -2.79
N ARG A 11 -9.58 8.76 -1.66
CA ARG A 11 -8.31 8.41 -1.00
C ARG A 11 -8.57 7.70 0.34
N THR A 12 -7.76 6.70 0.66
CA THR A 12 -7.96 5.87 1.86
C THR A 12 -7.12 6.29 3.06
N VAL A 13 -6.12 7.17 2.87
CA VAL A 13 -5.29 7.72 3.96
C VAL A 13 -6.12 8.48 5.01
N PRO A 14 -7.10 9.34 4.66
CA PRO A 14 -7.93 10.00 5.67
C PRO A 14 -8.75 9.03 6.51
N LEU A 15 -9.25 7.95 5.89
CA LEU A 15 -9.94 6.88 6.62
C LEU A 15 -8.97 6.20 7.61
N LEU A 16 -7.77 5.83 7.15
CA LEU A 16 -6.76 5.21 8.01
C LEU A 16 -6.42 6.10 9.20
N ALA A 17 -6.19 7.40 8.97
CA ALA A 17 -5.88 8.35 10.03
C ALA A 17 -7.03 8.50 11.06
N ALA A 18 -8.28 8.47 10.60
CA ALA A 18 -9.46 8.54 11.47
C ALA A 18 -9.70 7.25 12.27
N CYS A 19 -9.27 6.10 11.77
CA CYS A 19 -9.43 4.82 12.46
C CYS A 19 -8.41 4.59 13.59
N LEU A 20 -7.26 5.27 13.55
CA LEU A 20 -6.17 5.05 14.50
C LEU A 20 -6.22 6.06 15.65
N PRO A 21 -5.76 5.69 16.86
CA PRO A 21 -5.69 6.63 17.97
C PRO A 21 -4.87 7.89 17.64
N GLN A 22 -5.20 9.00 18.28
CA GLN A 22 -4.50 10.26 18.08
C GLN A 22 -2.98 10.10 18.29
N GLY A 23 -2.19 10.64 17.37
CA GLY A 23 -0.72 10.54 17.40
C GLY A 23 -0.16 9.18 16.98
N LYS A 24 -0.99 8.21 16.58
CA LYS A 24 -0.54 6.90 16.04
C LYS A 24 -0.51 6.81 14.52
N CYS A 25 -0.99 7.84 13.82
CA CYS A 25 -0.93 7.94 12.37
C CYS A 25 -0.37 9.32 11.96
N ASN A 26 0.89 9.34 11.49
CA ASN A 26 1.53 10.56 11.02
C ASN A 26 1.57 10.58 9.49
N VAL A 27 0.85 11.52 8.88
CA VAL A 27 0.77 11.66 7.43
C VAL A 27 1.67 12.81 6.98
N ILE A 28 2.79 12.47 6.32
CA ILE A 28 3.71 13.46 5.76
C ILE A 28 3.54 13.51 4.24
N VAL A 29 3.17 14.68 3.69
CA VAL A 29 2.95 14.88 2.26
C VAL A 29 4.22 15.37 1.59
N GLY A 30 4.68 14.69 0.54
CA GLY A 30 5.91 15.06 -0.15
C GLY A 30 6.36 14.05 -1.19
N ARG A 31 7.38 14.44 -1.97
CA ARG A 31 8.06 13.58 -2.96
C ARG A 31 9.49 13.25 -2.56
N ARG A 32 10.14 14.20 -1.87
CA ARG A 32 11.51 14.12 -1.39
C ARG A 32 11.50 14.49 0.09
N PHE A 33 12.22 13.72 0.87
CA PHE A 33 12.40 13.85 2.31
C PHE A 33 13.90 13.78 2.55
N ASN A 34 14.43 14.80 3.23
CA ASN A 34 15.80 14.82 3.70
C ASN A 34 15.79 15.06 5.21
N GLU A 35 16.91 14.75 5.85
CA GLU A 35 17.03 14.81 7.30
C GLU A 35 16.91 16.24 7.84
N GLU A 36 17.51 17.21 7.17
CA GLU A 36 17.48 18.62 7.59
C GLU A 36 16.04 19.16 7.68
N LYS A 37 15.17 18.81 6.72
CA LYS A 37 13.79 19.27 6.66
C LYS A 37 12.81 18.36 7.41
N HIS A 38 13.19 17.11 7.67
CA HIS A 38 12.34 16.12 8.31
C HIS A 38 13.11 15.32 9.36
N PRO A 39 13.62 15.97 10.43
CA PRO A 39 14.45 15.31 11.44
C PRO A 39 13.69 14.21 12.19
N GLU A 40 12.40 14.39 12.46
CA GLU A 40 11.55 13.37 13.11
C GLU A 40 11.39 12.12 12.24
N LEU A 41 11.15 12.30 10.93
CA LEU A 41 11.07 11.17 9.99
C LEU A 41 12.42 10.46 9.88
N ALA A 42 13.53 11.21 9.87
CA ALA A 42 14.87 10.65 9.87
C ALA A 42 15.14 9.81 11.11
N ALA A 43 14.72 10.28 12.29
CA ALA A 43 14.83 9.53 13.55
C ALA A 43 14.01 8.23 13.49
N VAL A 44 12.77 8.29 13.00
CA VAL A 44 11.95 7.08 12.79
C VAL A 44 12.63 6.13 11.80
N CYS A 45 13.19 6.63 10.70
CA CYS A 45 13.87 5.78 9.72
C CYS A 45 15.13 5.08 10.26
N ARG A 46 15.78 5.64 11.29
CA ARG A 46 16.98 5.05 11.93
C ARG A 46 16.66 4.07 13.05
N ASP A 47 15.47 4.14 13.62
CA ASP A 47 15.06 3.18 14.64
C ASP A 47 15.02 1.77 14.05
N GLU A 48 15.76 0.84 14.66
CA GLU A 48 15.89 -0.54 14.20
C GLU A 48 14.55 -1.30 14.21
N ARG A 49 13.58 -0.81 14.98
CA ARG A 49 12.21 -1.36 15.07
C ARG A 49 11.30 -0.83 13.95
N THR A 50 11.80 0.06 13.10
CA THR A 50 11.04 0.60 11.99
C THR A 50 11.06 -0.35 10.81
N LEU A 51 9.86 -0.67 10.35
CA LEU A 51 9.61 -1.45 9.16
C LEU A 51 9.13 -0.50 8.05
N ILE A 52 9.64 -0.69 6.83
CA ILE A 52 9.10 -0.02 5.66
C ILE A 52 8.36 -1.02 4.77
N LEU A 53 7.05 -0.79 4.62
CA LEU A 53 6.19 -1.62 3.79
C LEU A 53 6.37 -1.21 2.33
N TYR A 54 7.31 -1.86 1.67
CA TYR A 54 7.58 -1.66 0.26
C TYR A 54 8.18 -2.94 -0.31
N PRO A 55 7.55 -3.59 -1.32
CA PRO A 55 8.08 -4.83 -1.86
C PRO A 55 9.39 -4.57 -2.61
N GLY A 56 10.45 -5.32 -2.29
CA GLY A 56 11.79 -5.21 -2.87
C GLY A 56 12.45 -6.58 -3.11
N PRO A 57 13.67 -6.64 -3.66
CA PRO A 57 14.48 -7.86 -3.61
C PRO A 57 14.99 -8.17 -2.20
N LYS A 58 15.12 -7.14 -1.36
CA LYS A 58 15.55 -7.24 0.05
C LYS A 58 14.37 -7.36 1.03
N SER A 59 13.13 -7.38 0.55
CA SER A 59 11.97 -7.37 1.43
C SER A 59 11.69 -8.75 2.00
N GLN A 60 11.60 -8.83 3.33
CA GLN A 60 11.16 -10.03 4.02
C GLN A 60 9.63 -10.08 4.08
N ASN A 61 9.05 -11.29 4.13
CA ASN A 61 7.63 -11.43 4.38
C ASN A 61 7.32 -11.08 5.84
N LEU A 62 6.35 -10.19 6.08
CA LEU A 62 6.05 -9.69 7.43
C LEU A 62 5.51 -10.81 8.34
N GLU A 63 4.63 -11.65 7.81
CA GLU A 63 4.01 -12.75 8.55
C GLU A 63 5.05 -13.79 8.99
N GLU A 64 6.00 -14.14 8.12
CA GLU A 64 7.14 -15.01 8.43
C GLU A 64 8.08 -14.36 9.46
N LEU A 65 8.36 -13.06 9.31
CA LEU A 65 9.22 -12.31 10.22
C LEU A 65 8.67 -12.31 11.65
N VAL A 66 7.36 -12.10 11.83
CA VAL A 66 6.68 -12.15 13.14
C VAL A 66 6.61 -13.57 13.70
N ARG A 67 6.57 -14.61 12.85
CA ARG A 67 6.56 -16.01 13.28
C ARG A 67 7.92 -16.49 13.78
N HIS A 68 9.02 -16.01 13.18
CA HIS A 68 10.38 -16.48 13.47
C HIS A 68 11.12 -15.66 14.52
N ARG A 69 10.76 -14.40 14.73
CA ARG A 69 11.31 -13.57 15.80
C ARG A 69 10.32 -13.58 16.96
N GLU A 70 10.82 -13.64 18.20
CA GLU A 70 10.04 -13.36 19.41
C GLU A 70 9.70 -11.85 19.46
N ILE A 71 8.95 -11.37 18.46
CA ILE A 71 8.52 -9.98 18.28
C ILE A 71 7.48 -9.57 19.34
N ASP A 72 7.00 -10.52 20.15
CA ASP A 72 5.92 -10.37 21.11
C ASP A 72 6.07 -9.24 22.15
N THR A 73 7.26 -8.66 22.30
CA THR A 73 7.51 -7.59 23.28
C THR A 73 7.93 -6.25 22.68
N VAL A 74 8.17 -6.17 21.37
CA VAL A 74 8.78 -4.98 20.74
C VAL A 74 7.74 -4.20 19.94
N LYS A 75 7.52 -2.94 20.32
CA LYS A 75 6.69 -2.00 19.55
C LYS A 75 7.41 -1.62 18.26
N HIS A 76 6.73 -1.71 17.13
CA HIS A 76 7.27 -1.39 15.81
C HIS A 76 6.71 -0.07 15.28
N ASN A 77 7.50 0.61 14.45
CA ASN A 77 6.99 1.68 13.59
C ASN A 77 6.79 1.11 12.18
N VAL A 78 5.73 1.52 11.48
CA VAL A 78 5.49 1.09 10.10
C VAL A 78 5.41 2.30 9.18
N ILE A 79 6.31 2.36 8.21
CA ILE A 79 6.30 3.36 7.14
C ILE A 79 5.59 2.77 5.93
N ILE A 80 4.53 3.44 5.47
CA ILE A 80 3.80 3.09 4.24
C ILE A 80 3.93 4.24 3.22
N ILE A 81 4.29 3.90 1.98
CA ILE A 81 4.43 4.88 0.91
C ILE A 81 3.12 4.98 0.12
N ASP A 82 2.28 5.94 0.49
CA ASP A 82 1.04 6.22 -0.25
C ASP A 82 1.31 6.89 -1.61
N GLY A 83 0.98 6.17 -2.69
CA GLY A 83 1.23 6.56 -4.07
C GLY A 83 0.78 5.47 -5.04
N THR A 84 0.54 5.83 -6.30
CA THR A 84 0.57 4.82 -7.39
C THR A 84 1.92 4.10 -7.37
N TRP A 85 1.99 2.86 -7.87
CA TRP A 85 3.24 2.09 -7.95
C TRP A 85 4.45 2.86 -8.49
N SER A 86 4.25 3.66 -9.55
CA SER A 86 5.32 4.50 -10.09
C SER A 86 5.71 5.66 -9.18
N GLN A 87 4.75 6.26 -8.46
CA GLN A 87 5.04 7.31 -7.49
C GLN A 87 5.74 6.73 -6.26
N ALA A 88 5.24 5.63 -5.71
CA ALA A 88 5.82 4.96 -4.55
C ALA A 88 7.26 4.50 -4.85
N LYS A 89 7.50 3.89 -6.02
CA LYS A 89 8.85 3.53 -6.48
C LYS A 89 9.78 4.74 -6.55
N ASN A 90 9.31 5.85 -7.14
CA ASN A 90 10.12 7.07 -7.22
C ASN A 90 10.41 7.65 -5.84
N MET A 91 9.45 7.66 -4.92
CA MET A 91 9.65 8.11 -3.55
C MET A 91 10.64 7.21 -2.82
N PHE A 92 10.50 5.89 -2.92
CA PHE A 92 11.45 4.96 -2.31
C PHE A 92 12.87 5.17 -2.83
N LEU A 93 13.06 5.22 -4.15
CA LEU A 93 14.39 5.32 -4.75
C LEU A 93 15.07 6.69 -4.53
N LYS A 94 14.31 7.78 -4.41
CA LYS A 94 14.85 9.14 -4.30
C LYS A 94 15.09 9.60 -2.86
N ASN A 95 14.70 8.82 -1.86
CA ASN A 95 14.84 9.15 -0.45
C ASN A 95 15.76 8.13 0.21
N SER A 96 17.03 8.48 0.40
CA SER A 96 18.05 7.57 0.96
C SER A 96 17.66 7.05 2.34
N MET A 97 17.02 7.88 3.18
CA MET A 97 16.56 7.47 4.52
C MET A 97 15.54 6.33 4.49
N PHE A 98 14.78 6.14 3.39
CA PHE A 98 13.84 5.03 3.27
C PHE A 98 14.51 3.67 3.06
N HIS A 99 15.83 3.64 2.88
CA HIS A 99 16.61 2.42 2.73
C HIS A 99 17.24 1.98 4.06
N LEU A 100 17.11 2.78 5.13
CA LEU A 100 17.59 2.47 6.48
C LEU A 100 16.69 1.45 7.20
N PRO A 101 15.34 1.57 7.18
CA PRO A 101 14.47 0.63 7.87
C PRO A 101 14.50 -0.77 7.24
N SER A 102 14.13 -1.77 8.04
CA SER A 102 13.96 -3.13 7.54
C SER A 102 12.81 -3.18 6.53
N GLN A 103 13.12 -3.63 5.31
CA GLN A 103 12.15 -3.70 4.23
C GLN A 103 11.26 -4.93 4.39
N VAL A 104 9.93 -4.73 4.37
CA VAL A 104 8.95 -5.81 4.47
C VAL A 104 7.90 -5.75 3.37
N GLN A 105 7.29 -6.90 3.09
CA GLN A 105 6.14 -7.05 2.23
C GLN A 105 5.09 -7.96 2.89
N LEU A 106 3.83 -7.78 2.51
CA LEU A 106 2.72 -8.62 2.98
C LEU A 106 2.57 -9.84 2.09
N ASN A 107 1.95 -10.89 2.64
CA ASN A 107 1.45 -12.00 1.85
C ASN A 107 0.35 -11.53 0.89
N ARG A 108 0.33 -12.13 -0.30
CA ARG A 108 -0.54 -11.73 -1.42
C ARG A 108 -1.75 -12.64 -1.53
N THR A 109 -2.30 -13.02 -0.38
CA THR A 109 -3.44 -13.94 -0.29
C THR A 109 -4.78 -13.21 -0.27
N LEU A 110 -4.78 -11.93 0.12
CA LEU A 110 -5.99 -11.12 0.21
C LEU A 110 -6.29 -10.42 -1.11
N SER A 111 -7.55 -10.50 -1.53
CA SER A 111 -8.10 -9.64 -2.58
C SER A 111 -8.56 -8.32 -1.98
N SER A 112 -8.27 -7.22 -2.67
CA SER A 112 -8.70 -5.90 -2.23
C SER A 112 -10.22 -5.76 -2.27
N GLN A 113 -10.75 -5.11 -1.24
CA GLN A 113 -12.15 -4.73 -1.08
C GLN A 113 -12.40 -3.29 -1.58
N TYR A 114 -11.36 -2.61 -2.08
CA TYR A 114 -11.48 -1.26 -2.61
C TYR A 114 -11.98 -1.24 -4.06
N VAL A 115 -13.24 -1.63 -4.24
CA VAL A 115 -13.84 -1.91 -5.56
C VAL A 115 -14.21 -0.67 -6.38
N ILE A 116 -14.16 0.52 -5.79
CA ILE A 116 -14.55 1.78 -6.48
C ILE A 116 -13.36 2.50 -7.14
N ARG A 117 -12.17 1.87 -7.18
CA ARG A 117 -11.01 2.35 -7.95
C ARG A 117 -10.31 1.18 -8.62
N THR A 118 -10.00 1.33 -9.91
CA THR A 118 -9.20 0.34 -10.64
C THR A 118 -7.80 0.17 -10.05
N GLN A 119 -7.47 -1.06 -9.69
CA GLN A 119 -6.13 -1.49 -9.26
C GLN A 119 -5.43 -2.29 -10.36
N PRO A 120 -4.10 -2.49 -10.29
CA PRO A 120 -3.40 -3.29 -11.30
C PRO A 120 -3.79 -4.77 -11.29
N SER A 121 -3.86 -5.39 -10.10
CA SER A 121 -4.31 -6.76 -9.86
C SER A 121 -5.20 -6.78 -8.62
N ASN A 122 -5.98 -7.85 -8.43
CA ASN A 122 -6.88 -7.99 -7.28
C ASN A 122 -6.11 -8.09 -5.95
N ILE A 123 -4.86 -8.54 -5.98
CA ILE A 123 -3.98 -8.66 -4.81
C ILE A 123 -3.26 -7.36 -4.45
N CYS A 124 -3.37 -6.29 -5.26
CA CYS A 124 -2.76 -5.01 -4.92
C CYS A 124 -3.70 -4.23 -3.99
N LEU A 125 -3.36 -4.20 -2.71
CA LEU A 125 -4.14 -3.54 -1.66
C LEU A 125 -4.02 -2.00 -1.72
N SER A 126 -5.04 -1.30 -1.21
CA SER A 126 -4.99 0.14 -0.90
C SER A 126 -4.14 0.41 0.34
N THR A 127 -3.76 1.68 0.57
CA THR A 127 -2.95 2.09 1.72
C THR A 127 -3.57 1.71 3.06
N LEU A 128 -4.89 1.87 3.22
CA LEU A 128 -5.61 1.46 4.42
C LEU A 128 -5.59 -0.05 4.60
N GLU A 129 -5.81 -0.83 3.54
CA GLU A 129 -5.76 -2.29 3.60
C GLU A 129 -4.36 -2.80 3.94
N CYS A 130 -3.33 -2.22 3.33
CA CYS A 130 -1.94 -2.48 3.68
C CYS A 130 -1.66 -2.23 5.17
N ALA A 131 -2.14 -1.10 5.71
CA ALA A 131 -1.98 -0.80 7.13
C ALA A 131 -2.76 -1.78 8.01
N ALA A 132 -3.99 -2.13 7.63
CA ALA A 132 -4.83 -3.04 8.40
C ALA A 132 -4.22 -4.44 8.52
N VAL A 133 -3.69 -4.98 7.42
CA VAL A 133 -2.99 -6.27 7.42
C VAL A 133 -1.69 -6.19 8.20
N ALA A 134 -0.89 -5.14 8.02
CA ALA A 134 0.37 -4.99 8.74
C ALA A 134 0.14 -4.94 10.26
N LEU A 135 -0.86 -4.17 10.70
CA LEU A 135 -1.20 -4.04 12.12
C LEU A 135 -1.79 -5.33 12.69
N SER A 136 -2.66 -6.04 11.97
CA SER A 136 -3.22 -7.31 12.46
C SER A 136 -2.13 -8.36 12.68
N VAL A 137 -1.12 -8.39 11.80
CA VAL A 137 0.03 -9.29 11.91
C VAL A 137 0.94 -8.89 13.07
N LEU A 138 1.30 -7.61 13.20
CA LEU A 138 2.21 -7.12 14.23
C LEU A 138 1.61 -7.21 15.64
N GLU A 139 0.32 -6.95 15.79
CA GLU A 139 -0.39 -7.01 17.07
C GLU A 139 -0.97 -8.40 17.36
N LYS A 140 -0.74 -9.38 16.47
CA LYS A 140 -1.28 -10.74 16.54
C LYS A 140 -2.79 -10.78 16.82
N ASN A 141 -3.52 -9.88 16.16
CA ASN A 141 -4.94 -9.69 16.37
C ASN A 141 -5.67 -9.49 15.03
N ASP A 142 -6.26 -10.58 14.53
CA ASP A 142 -7.00 -10.58 13.28
C ASP A 142 -8.24 -9.68 13.30
N GLN A 143 -8.78 -9.34 14.47
CA GLN A 143 -9.93 -8.43 14.60
C GLN A 143 -9.58 -7.01 14.13
N ILE A 144 -8.32 -6.60 14.25
CA ILE A 144 -7.85 -5.29 13.77
C ILE A 144 -8.11 -5.15 12.27
N LEU A 145 -7.89 -6.22 11.50
CA LEU A 145 -8.14 -6.23 10.06
C LEU A 145 -9.62 -5.94 9.80
N GLU A 146 -10.53 -6.67 10.43
CA GLU A 146 -11.96 -6.46 10.22
C GLU A 146 -12.40 -5.04 10.60
N VAL A 147 -12.00 -4.56 11.78
CA VAL A 147 -12.36 -3.25 12.32
C VAL A 147 -11.88 -2.13 11.39
N LEU A 148 -10.61 -2.16 10.98
CA LEU A 148 -10.04 -1.11 10.12
C LEU A 148 -10.63 -1.11 8.71
N LEU A 149 -11.11 -2.26 8.21
CA LEU A 149 -11.75 -2.36 6.90
C LEU A 149 -13.22 -1.91 6.89
N ARG A 150 -13.89 -1.79 8.04
CA ARG A 150 -15.32 -1.36 8.09
C ARG A 150 -15.54 0.00 7.41
N PRO A 151 -14.75 1.05 7.66
CA PRO A 151 -14.94 2.35 7.00
C PRO A 151 -14.69 2.30 5.49
N LEU A 152 -13.75 1.45 5.03
CA LEU A 152 -13.53 1.23 3.60
C LEU A 152 -14.76 0.58 2.94
N LYS A 153 -15.31 -0.47 3.57
CA LYS A 153 -16.54 -1.11 3.10
C LYS A 153 -17.70 -0.12 3.03
N ALA A 154 -17.88 0.68 4.08
CA ALA A 154 -18.91 1.71 4.13
C ALA A 154 -18.73 2.76 3.02
N LEU A 155 -17.51 3.23 2.77
CA LEU A 155 -17.21 4.13 1.65
C LEU A 155 -17.59 3.50 0.31
N CYS A 156 -17.16 2.25 0.05
CA CYS A 156 -17.51 1.55 -1.18
C CYS A 156 -19.03 1.41 -1.34
N SER A 157 -19.73 0.92 -0.31
CA SER A 157 -21.19 0.76 -0.33
C SER A 157 -21.91 2.09 -0.61
N PHE A 158 -21.50 3.17 0.07
CA PHE A 158 -22.08 4.49 -0.13
C PHE A 158 -21.90 4.98 -1.56
N GLN A 159 -20.68 4.86 -2.11
CA GLN A 159 -20.39 5.29 -3.48
C GLN A 159 -21.19 4.48 -4.51
N LEU A 160 -21.29 3.16 -4.33
CA LEU A 160 -22.08 2.29 -5.21
C LEU A 160 -23.58 2.63 -5.17
N GLN A 161 -24.13 2.96 -4.00
CA GLN A 161 -25.51 3.42 -3.85
C GLN A 161 -25.78 4.76 -4.56
N HIS A 162 -24.74 5.56 -4.79
CA HIS A 162 -24.82 6.87 -5.44
C HIS A 162 -24.25 6.88 -6.86
N GLY A 163 -24.26 5.71 -7.54
CA GLY A 163 -23.96 5.60 -8.97
C GLY A 163 -22.50 5.32 -9.33
N ALA A 164 -21.61 5.10 -8.35
CA ALA A 164 -20.29 4.55 -8.66
C ALA A 164 -20.43 3.12 -9.20
N GLN A 165 -19.46 2.71 -10.02
CA GLN A 165 -19.42 1.37 -10.60
C GLN A 165 -18.34 0.52 -9.93
N ILE A 166 -18.53 -0.80 -9.98
CA ILE A 166 -17.49 -1.75 -9.58
C ILE A 166 -16.39 -1.72 -10.63
N HIS A 167 -15.17 -1.43 -10.20
CA HIS A 167 -13.98 -1.43 -11.03
C HIS A 167 -13.25 -2.76 -10.87
N HIS A 168 -13.20 -3.55 -11.95
CA HIS A 168 -12.31 -4.70 -12.01
C HIS A 168 -10.83 -4.26 -12.12
N SER A 169 -9.92 -5.12 -11.65
CA SER A 169 -8.49 -4.89 -11.82
C SER A 169 -8.09 -4.89 -13.30
N LYS A 170 -7.00 -4.20 -13.64
CA LYS A 170 -6.49 -4.17 -15.02
C LYS A 170 -6.12 -5.57 -15.51
N GLU A 171 -5.52 -6.39 -14.67
CA GLU A 171 -5.26 -7.81 -14.94
C GLU A 171 -6.55 -8.54 -15.34
N HIS A 172 -7.62 -8.41 -14.56
CA HIS A 172 -8.90 -9.06 -14.87
C HIS A 172 -9.48 -8.56 -16.20
N LEU A 173 -9.48 -7.25 -16.44
CA LEU A 173 -9.98 -6.67 -17.70
C LEU A 173 -9.19 -7.19 -18.91
N LEU A 174 -7.85 -7.27 -18.79
CA LEU A 174 -7.00 -7.74 -19.87
C LEU A 174 -7.18 -9.23 -20.16
N ARG A 175 -7.29 -10.07 -19.12
CA ARG A 175 -7.45 -11.53 -19.29
C ARG A 175 -8.78 -11.91 -19.94
N ASN A 176 -9.84 -11.19 -19.62
CA ASN A 176 -11.19 -11.50 -20.10
C ASN A 176 -11.55 -10.74 -21.39
N GLY A 177 -10.61 -10.04 -22.02
CA GLY A 177 -10.88 -9.26 -23.23
C GLY A 177 -11.82 -8.07 -23.01
N MET A 178 -12.00 -7.63 -21.76
CA MET A 178 -12.89 -6.53 -21.37
C MET A 178 -12.15 -5.17 -21.25
N TYR A 179 -10.88 -5.11 -21.66
CA TYR A 179 -10.10 -3.88 -21.63
C TYR A 179 -10.45 -2.99 -22.84
N ASP A 180 -11.22 -1.95 -22.59
CA ASP A 180 -11.83 -1.04 -23.58
C ASP A 180 -10.91 0.07 -24.11
N LYS A 181 -9.74 0.24 -23.51
CA LYS A 181 -8.80 1.33 -23.85
C LYS A 181 -7.80 0.91 -24.92
N PRO A 182 -7.36 1.85 -25.78
CA PRO A 182 -6.33 1.56 -26.77
C PRO A 182 -5.04 1.10 -26.07
N MET A 183 -4.43 0.05 -26.62
CA MET A 183 -3.16 -0.46 -26.11
C MET A 183 -2.06 0.60 -26.24
N PRO A 184 -1.19 0.73 -25.24
CA PRO A 184 -0.13 1.74 -25.27
C PRO A 184 0.89 1.40 -26.35
N LYS A 185 1.35 2.40 -27.11
CA LYS A 185 2.44 2.23 -28.11
C LYS A 185 3.83 2.14 -27.48
N ASN A 186 3.98 2.51 -26.21
CA ASN A 186 5.27 2.53 -25.53
C ASN A 186 5.67 1.11 -25.08
N LYS A 187 6.80 0.61 -25.60
CA LYS A 187 7.36 -0.72 -25.26
C LYS A 187 7.41 -1.02 -23.75
N ARG A 188 7.78 -0.05 -22.92
CA ARG A 188 7.83 -0.24 -21.45
C ARG A 188 6.44 -0.44 -20.85
N LYS A 189 5.43 0.27 -21.36
CA LYS A 189 4.04 0.12 -20.91
C LYS A 189 3.44 -1.21 -21.39
N ILE A 190 3.74 -1.62 -22.61
CA ILE A 190 3.33 -2.94 -23.15
C ILE A 190 3.88 -4.04 -22.26
N LYS A 191 5.19 -4.08 -22.02
CA LYS A 191 5.84 -5.08 -21.15
C LYS A 191 5.25 -5.11 -19.73
N ARG A 192 4.86 -3.95 -19.20
CA ARG A 192 4.19 -3.85 -17.89
C ARG A 192 2.79 -4.48 -17.91
N MET A 193 2.05 -4.32 -19.00
CA MET A 193 0.72 -4.93 -19.16
C MET A 193 0.83 -6.43 -19.40
N GLU A 194 1.78 -6.89 -20.21
CA GLU A 194 2.09 -8.31 -20.38
C GLU A 194 2.43 -8.96 -19.03
N LYS A 195 3.27 -8.30 -18.23
CA LYS A 195 3.65 -8.79 -16.90
C LYS A 195 2.46 -8.94 -15.95
N LEU A 196 1.45 -8.08 -16.05
CA LEU A 196 0.22 -8.23 -15.25
C LEU A 196 -0.54 -9.52 -15.61
N ILE A 197 -0.46 -9.96 -16.87
CA ILE A 197 -1.15 -11.16 -17.34
C ILE A 197 -0.34 -12.40 -16.98
N THR A 198 0.99 -12.36 -17.14
CA THR A 198 1.86 -13.53 -16.97
C THR A 198 2.30 -13.80 -15.54
N ASP A 199 2.28 -12.79 -14.65
CA ASP A 199 2.83 -12.90 -13.30
C ASP A 199 1.80 -12.56 -12.22
N HIS A 200 1.15 -13.62 -11.74
CA HIS A 200 0.10 -13.60 -10.71
C HIS A 200 0.62 -13.10 -9.35
N ASN A 201 1.94 -13.13 -9.14
CA ASN A 201 2.57 -12.82 -7.87
C ASN A 201 3.29 -11.48 -7.89
N ILE A 202 3.14 -10.62 -8.91
CA ILE A 202 3.85 -9.33 -8.98
C ILE A 202 2.89 -8.14 -9.12
N CYS A 203 2.81 -7.32 -8.07
CA CYS A 203 2.35 -5.94 -8.23
C CYS A 203 3.36 -5.19 -9.10
N PRO A 204 2.91 -4.41 -10.08
CA PRO A 204 3.77 -3.95 -11.15
C PRO A 204 4.72 -2.84 -10.68
N ARG A 205 5.99 -3.22 -10.45
CA ARG A 205 7.12 -2.31 -10.21
C ARG A 205 7.64 -1.66 -11.50
#